data_AF-Q4C7C0-F1
#
_entry.id   AF-Q4C7C0-F1
#
_cell.length_a   1.000
_cell.length_b   1.000
_cell.length_c   1.000
_cell.angle_alpha   90.00
_cell.angle_beta   90.00
_cell.angle_gamma   90.00
#
_symmetry.space_group_name_H-M   'P 1'
#
loop_
_entity.id
_entity.type
_entity.pdbx_description
1 polymer ?
#
loop_
_entity_poly.entity_id
_entity_poly.type
_entity_poly.pdbx_seq_one_letter_code
_entity_poly.pdbx_strand_id
1 'polypeptide(L)'
;MDCKATVEIGEYSRGGQTRGYNQAQDHDMGTKEKYVPCGIVDEDTGQLYVTFGSSYKTSDFMVDNLEQWWTSLSITEKQQLENIQIKVDNGAENSEIRRQFLKRMVEFADQTKKSIQLLYFPPYHSKYNPIERCWGILERHWNGTLLRKAQTMLAWVKTMTWKGLNPIVKLSKKVYQKGISLTKKEMKEIEKHLERNPHLPKWDILIRPS
;
A
#
# COMPACT_ATOMS: atom_id res chain seq x y z
N MET A 1 -3.18 1.71 -5.25
CA MET A 1 -2.51 1.35 -3.97
C MET A 1 -2.14 -0.11 -4.03
N ASP A 2 -1.02 -0.52 -3.43
CA ASP A 2 -0.61 -1.93 -3.34
C ASP A 2 0.44 -2.14 -2.22
N CYS A 3 0.65 -3.38 -1.80
CA CYS A 3 1.80 -3.78 -1.01
C CYS A 3 2.73 -4.73 -1.80
N LYS A 4 3.99 -4.32 -1.99
CA LYS A 4 5.00 -5.16 -2.64
C LYS A 4 5.46 -6.29 -1.71
N ALA A 5 6.21 -7.23 -2.29
CA ALA A 5 6.90 -8.29 -1.57
C ALA A 5 7.73 -7.75 -0.38
N THR A 6 7.87 -8.59 0.64
CA THR A 6 8.62 -8.26 1.86
C THR A 6 10.10 -8.08 1.52
N VAL A 7 10.70 -7.04 2.08
CA VAL A 7 12.12 -6.71 1.90
C VAL A 7 12.89 -7.15 3.14
N GLU A 8 13.87 -8.01 2.93
CA GLU A 8 14.79 -8.45 3.97
C GLU A 8 15.97 -7.47 4.11
N ILE A 9 16.30 -7.16 5.35
CA ILE A 9 17.43 -6.28 5.68
C ILE A 9 18.68 -7.11 5.89
N GLY A 10 19.74 -6.75 5.17
CA GLY A 10 21.02 -7.45 5.20
C GLY A 10 21.80 -7.30 3.91
N GLU A 11 22.95 -7.95 3.88
CA GLU A 11 23.94 -7.90 2.78
C GLU A 11 23.62 -8.91 1.67
N TYR A 12 22.35 -9.00 1.30
CA TYR A 12 21.88 -9.96 0.30
C TYR A 12 22.00 -9.42 -1.12
N SER A 13 22.28 -10.31 -2.06
CA SER A 13 22.21 -10.03 -3.50
C SER A 13 20.75 -9.83 -3.91
N ARG A 14 20.51 -8.80 -4.71
CA ARG A 14 19.18 -8.50 -5.29
C ARG A 14 19.24 -8.44 -6.82
N GLY A 15 20.27 -9.06 -7.41
CA GLY A 15 20.42 -9.17 -8.87
C GLY A 15 20.72 -7.86 -9.61
N GLY A 16 21.25 -6.83 -8.92
CA GLY A 16 21.66 -5.57 -9.53
C GLY A 16 23.18 -5.43 -9.70
N GLN A 17 23.59 -4.31 -10.30
CA GLN A 17 25.00 -3.98 -10.54
C GLN A 17 25.44 -2.82 -9.64
N THR A 18 26.70 -2.86 -9.19
CA THR A 18 27.29 -1.82 -8.35
C THR A 18 28.67 -1.43 -8.86
N ARG A 19 29.03 -0.16 -8.67
CA ARG A 19 30.40 0.36 -8.90
C ARG A 19 31.27 0.34 -7.64
N GLY A 20 30.68 0.03 -6.49
CA GLY A 20 31.34 -0.02 -5.19
C GLY A 20 31.59 -1.45 -4.72
N TYR A 21 31.48 -1.66 -3.41
CA TYR A 21 31.60 -2.99 -2.80
C TYR A 21 30.60 -3.98 -3.39
N ASN A 22 31.10 -5.11 -3.90
CA ASN A 22 30.36 -6.04 -4.77
C ASN A 22 30.16 -7.45 -4.16
N GLN A 23 30.54 -7.68 -2.90
CA GLN A 23 30.27 -8.94 -2.22
C GLN A 23 28.91 -8.89 -1.56
N ALA A 24 28.12 -9.95 -1.73
CA ALA A 24 26.79 -10.10 -1.15
C ALA A 24 26.50 -11.59 -0.90
N GLN A 25 25.63 -11.88 0.05
CA GLN A 25 25.11 -13.21 0.30
C GLN A 25 24.05 -13.54 -0.76
N ASP A 26 24.12 -14.73 -1.35
CA ASP A 26 23.13 -15.24 -2.31
C ASP A 26 21.83 -15.68 -1.62
N HIS A 27 21.91 -16.06 -0.35
CA HIS A 27 20.79 -16.55 0.46
C HIS A 27 20.63 -15.81 1.79
N ASP A 28 19.39 -15.75 2.25
CA ASP A 28 18.97 -15.24 3.54
C ASP A 28 19.12 -16.31 4.64
N MET A 29 20.21 -16.25 5.40
CA MET A 29 20.50 -17.23 6.46
C MET A 29 19.70 -16.96 7.76
N GLY A 30 18.37 -16.80 7.65
CA GLY A 30 17.47 -16.60 8.80
C GLY A 30 17.33 -15.15 9.25
N THR A 31 17.10 -14.24 8.29
CA THR A 31 17.01 -12.80 8.53
C THR A 31 15.95 -12.45 9.58
N LYS A 32 16.36 -11.70 10.60
CA LYS A 32 15.47 -11.27 11.71
C LYS A 32 14.66 -10.03 11.38
N GLU A 33 15.20 -9.14 10.55
CA GLU A 33 14.61 -7.83 10.27
C GLU A 33 14.10 -7.77 8.83
N LYS A 34 12.81 -7.47 8.68
CA LYS A 34 12.14 -7.38 7.39
C LYS A 34 11.04 -6.35 7.41
N TYR A 35 10.78 -5.76 6.26
CA TYR A 35 9.79 -4.71 6.10
C TYR A 35 8.87 -4.97 4.91
N VAL A 36 7.58 -4.71 5.10
CA VAL A 36 6.58 -4.78 4.04
C VAL A 36 6.36 -3.36 3.51
N PRO A 37 6.74 -3.06 2.26
CA PRO A 37 6.39 -1.80 1.61
C PRO A 37 4.89 -1.76 1.23
N CYS A 38 4.21 -0.67 1.57
CA CYS A 38 2.89 -0.31 1.07
C CYS A 38 2.97 1.04 0.36
N GLY A 39 2.40 1.13 -0.84
CA GLY A 39 2.54 2.25 -1.74
C GLY A 39 1.19 2.83 -2.18
N ILE A 40 1.12 4.15 -2.17
CA ILE A 40 0.03 4.95 -2.73
C ILE A 40 0.65 5.90 -3.73
N VAL A 41 0.15 5.91 -4.96
CA VAL A 41 0.57 6.85 -5.99
C VAL A 41 -0.63 7.69 -6.38
N ASP A 42 -0.47 9.00 -6.30
CA ASP A 42 -1.39 9.95 -6.90
C ASP A 42 -1.12 9.99 -8.40
N GLU A 43 -2.13 9.66 -9.20
CA GLU A 43 -1.99 9.55 -10.65
C GLU A 43 -1.87 10.92 -11.32
N ASP A 44 -2.51 11.94 -10.75
CA ASP A 44 -2.61 13.29 -11.29
C ASP A 44 -1.33 14.06 -11.01
N THR A 45 -0.92 14.14 -9.74
CA THR A 45 0.31 14.85 -9.35
C THR A 45 1.56 14.02 -9.61
N GLY A 46 1.44 12.70 -9.62
CA GLY A 46 2.58 11.79 -9.66
C GLY A 46 3.28 11.62 -8.31
N GLN A 47 2.77 12.18 -7.22
CA GLN A 47 3.40 12.00 -5.91
C GLN A 47 3.27 10.54 -5.45
N LEU A 48 4.41 9.91 -5.14
CA LEU A 48 4.48 8.56 -4.58
C LEU A 48 4.66 8.64 -3.07
N TYR A 49 3.86 7.86 -2.34
CA TYR A 49 3.96 7.66 -0.90
C TYR A 49 4.33 6.20 -0.65
N VAL A 50 5.38 5.95 0.13
CA VAL A 50 5.82 4.60 0.47
C VAL A 50 6.01 4.48 1.97
N THR A 51 5.30 3.54 2.59
CA THR A 51 5.48 3.22 4.00
C THR A 51 6.00 1.80 4.15
N PHE A 52 7.02 1.64 4.98
CA PHE A 52 7.58 0.35 5.34
C PHE A 52 7.02 -0.10 6.69
N GLY A 53 6.24 -1.18 6.71
CA GLY A 53 5.71 -1.80 7.93
C GLY A 53 6.64 -2.88 8.46
N SER A 54 6.89 -2.91 9.77
CA SER A 54 7.77 -3.91 10.41
C SER A 54 7.07 -5.21 10.84
N SER A 55 5.80 -5.40 10.45
CA SER A 55 4.95 -6.49 10.91
C SER A 55 4.24 -7.15 9.71
N TYR A 56 3.03 -7.66 9.90
CA TYR A 56 2.30 -8.37 8.86
C TYR A 56 1.60 -7.44 7.88
N LYS A 57 1.56 -7.87 6.62
CA LYS A 57 0.69 -7.29 5.59
C LYS A 57 -0.77 -7.62 5.91
N THR A 58 -1.49 -6.71 6.56
CA THR A 58 -2.91 -6.87 6.93
C THR A 58 -3.78 -5.77 6.31
N SER A 59 -5.10 -5.97 6.34
CA SER A 59 -6.07 -4.93 5.97
C SER A 59 -5.87 -3.66 6.79
N ASP A 60 -5.62 -3.79 8.09
CA ASP A 60 -5.36 -2.66 8.99
C ASP A 60 -4.08 -1.91 8.58
N PHE A 61 -3.01 -2.63 8.23
CA PHE A 61 -1.81 -1.99 7.72
C PHE A 61 -2.08 -1.17 6.46
N MET A 62 -2.86 -1.70 5.51
CA MET A 62 -3.20 -0.95 4.29
C MET A 62 -4.04 0.29 4.59
N VAL A 63 -5.06 0.19 5.44
CA VAL A 63 -5.92 1.34 5.74
C VAL A 63 -5.20 2.38 6.60
N ASP A 64 -4.33 1.98 7.54
CA ASP A 64 -3.49 2.91 8.28
C ASP A 64 -2.55 3.70 7.34
N ASN A 65 -2.14 3.13 6.22
CA ASN A 65 -1.39 3.85 5.18
C ASN A 65 -2.25 4.87 4.44
N LEU A 66 -3.50 4.53 4.15
CA LEU A 66 -4.47 5.48 3.59
C LEU A 66 -4.78 6.63 4.56
N GLU A 67 -5.00 6.34 5.84
CA GLU A 67 -5.21 7.36 6.88
C GLU A 67 -3.99 8.30 7.00
N GLN A 68 -2.77 7.76 6.91
CA GLN A 68 -1.55 8.55 6.93
C GLN A 68 -1.37 9.41 5.67
N TRP A 69 -1.74 8.89 4.50
CA TRP A 69 -1.77 9.65 3.24
C TRP A 69 -2.77 10.80 3.38
N TRP A 70 -4.00 10.50 3.78
CA TRP A 70 -5.04 11.51 4.00
C TRP A 70 -4.55 12.58 4.96
N THR A 71 -3.98 12.20 6.11
CA THR A 71 -3.46 13.16 7.09
C THR A 71 -2.37 14.08 6.51
N SER A 72 -1.57 13.58 5.56
CA SER A 72 -0.50 14.35 4.92
C SER A 72 -0.98 15.40 3.92
N LEU A 73 -2.22 15.29 3.43
CA LEU A 73 -2.81 16.28 2.53
C LEU A 73 -3.13 17.57 3.30
N SER A 74 -2.95 18.70 2.62
CA SER A 74 -3.37 20.02 3.11
C SER A 74 -4.89 20.09 3.27
N ILE A 75 -5.35 21.08 4.05
CA ILE A 75 -6.79 21.30 4.25
C ILE A 75 -7.49 21.59 2.90
N THR A 76 -6.85 22.37 2.03
CA THR A 76 -7.37 22.71 0.71
C THR A 76 -7.52 21.48 -0.18
N GLU A 77 -6.51 20.60 -0.24
CA GLU A 77 -6.59 19.35 -1.00
C GLU A 77 -7.72 18.45 -0.49
N LYS A 78 -7.86 18.30 0.84
CA LYS A 78 -8.95 17.53 1.46
C LYS A 78 -10.33 18.09 1.14
N GLN A 79 -10.46 19.42 1.04
CA GLN A 79 -11.71 20.08 0.70
C GLN A 79 -12.06 19.85 -0.78
N GLN A 80 -11.09 19.97 -1.68
CA GLN A 80 -11.26 19.79 -3.13
C GLN A 80 -11.53 18.34 -3.53
N LEU A 81 -11.00 17.36 -2.78
CA LEU A 81 -11.28 15.94 -2.99
C LEU A 81 -12.71 15.62 -2.57
N GLU A 82 -13.67 15.64 -3.49
CA GLU A 82 -15.07 15.26 -3.21
C GLU A 82 -15.23 13.75 -3.00
N ASN A 83 -14.54 12.95 -3.82
CA ASN A 83 -14.55 11.49 -3.78
C ASN A 83 -13.11 10.96 -3.85
N ILE A 84 -12.85 9.85 -3.16
CA ILE A 84 -11.56 9.18 -3.16
C ILE A 84 -11.68 7.90 -3.99
N GLN A 85 -11.04 7.85 -5.15
CA GLN A 85 -10.99 6.65 -5.97
C GLN A 85 -9.73 5.86 -5.67
N ILE A 86 -9.87 4.58 -5.34
CA ILE A 86 -8.76 3.70 -4.98
C ILE A 86 -8.75 2.49 -5.88
N LYS A 87 -7.69 2.36 -6.68
CA LYS A 87 -7.42 1.17 -7.49
C LYS A 87 -6.68 0.11 -6.66
N VAL A 88 -7.25 -1.09 -6.58
CA VAL A 88 -6.80 -2.22 -5.74
C VAL A 88 -6.69 -3.51 -6.56
N ASP A 89 -5.77 -4.39 -6.19
CA ASP A 89 -5.40 -5.62 -6.91
C ASP A 89 -6.21 -6.86 -6.50
N ASN A 90 -7.15 -6.71 -5.56
CA ASN A 90 -7.97 -7.78 -5.00
C ASN A 90 -7.17 -8.88 -4.26
N GLY A 91 -6.04 -8.52 -3.65
CA GLY A 91 -5.24 -9.39 -2.79
C GLY A 91 -5.95 -9.82 -1.50
N ALA A 92 -5.35 -10.78 -0.79
CA ALA A 92 -5.94 -11.40 0.40
C ALA A 92 -6.25 -10.40 1.54
N GLU A 93 -5.53 -9.28 1.59
CA GLU A 93 -5.65 -8.21 2.56
C GLU A 93 -6.66 -7.12 2.18
N ASN A 94 -7.01 -6.96 0.91
CA ASN A 94 -7.84 -5.85 0.42
C ASN A 94 -9.05 -6.30 -0.42
N SER A 95 -9.32 -7.61 -0.46
CA SER A 95 -10.32 -8.13 -1.37
C SER A 95 -11.74 -7.61 -1.14
N GLU A 96 -12.57 -7.71 -2.17
CA GLU A 96 -13.96 -7.25 -2.22
C GLU A 96 -14.90 -7.97 -1.23
N ILE A 97 -14.42 -9.06 -0.63
CA ILE A 97 -15.11 -9.85 0.40
C ILE A 97 -14.39 -9.81 1.75
N ARG A 98 -13.24 -9.15 1.84
CA ARG A 98 -12.43 -9.08 3.05
C ARG A 98 -13.11 -8.17 4.07
N ARG A 99 -13.86 -8.80 4.98
CA ARG A 99 -14.63 -8.14 6.04
C ARG A 99 -13.89 -7.02 6.76
N GLN A 100 -12.69 -7.31 7.26
CA GLN A 100 -11.89 -6.34 8.01
C GLN A 100 -11.50 -5.13 7.14
N PHE A 101 -11.17 -5.37 5.86
CA PHE A 101 -10.83 -4.30 4.94
C PHE A 101 -12.04 -3.39 4.69
N LEU A 102 -13.18 -3.97 4.31
CA LEU A 102 -14.41 -3.21 4.07
C LEU A 102 -14.83 -2.41 5.30
N LYS A 103 -14.76 -3.00 6.50
CA LYS A 103 -15.03 -2.31 7.77
C LYS A 103 -14.12 -1.08 7.94
N ARG A 104 -12.80 -1.26 7.81
CA ARG A 104 -11.81 -0.18 7.95
C ARG A 104 -12.00 0.90 6.88
N MET A 105 -12.41 0.53 5.66
CA MET A 105 -12.73 1.48 4.59
C MET A 105 -14.00 2.29 4.89
N VAL A 106 -15.04 1.68 5.45
CA VAL A 106 -16.24 2.40 5.93
C VAL A 106 -15.87 3.36 7.05
N GLU A 107 -15.11 2.91 8.06
CA GLU A 107 -14.61 3.78 9.13
C GLU A 107 -13.80 4.96 8.58
N PHE A 108 -12.97 4.73 7.56
CA PHE A 108 -12.21 5.77 6.90
C PHE A 108 -13.12 6.74 6.10
N ALA A 109 -14.13 6.25 5.40
CA ALA A 109 -15.14 7.09 4.76
C ALA A 109 -15.86 7.98 5.78
N ASP A 110 -16.30 7.40 6.91
CA ASP A 110 -16.96 8.11 8.00
C ASP A 110 -16.08 9.20 8.63
N GLN A 111 -14.79 8.94 8.81
CA GLN A 111 -13.82 9.89 9.36
C GLN A 111 -13.54 11.04 8.41
N THR A 112 -13.39 10.74 7.13
CA THR A 112 -13.06 11.76 6.11
C THR A 112 -14.29 12.51 5.60
N LYS A 113 -15.48 11.96 5.82
CA LYS A 113 -16.76 12.41 5.23
C LYS A 113 -16.70 12.49 3.70
N LYS A 114 -15.90 11.62 3.10
CA LYS A 114 -15.76 11.47 1.64
C LYS A 114 -16.27 10.11 1.21
N SER A 115 -16.91 10.06 0.05
CA SER A 115 -17.24 8.77 -0.58
C SER A 115 -15.97 8.15 -1.13
N ILE A 116 -15.88 6.83 -1.04
CA ILE A 116 -14.71 6.08 -1.50
C ILE A 116 -15.14 5.10 -2.58
N GLN A 117 -14.57 5.23 -3.77
CA GLN A 117 -14.79 4.28 -4.85
C GLN A 117 -13.63 3.28 -4.91
N LEU A 118 -13.91 2.03 -4.56
CA LEU A 118 -12.98 0.92 -4.71
C LEU A 118 -13.12 0.31 -6.10
N LEU A 119 -12.03 0.37 -6.87
CA LEU A 119 -11.95 -0.25 -8.19
C LEU A 119 -10.96 -1.39 -8.16
N TYR A 120 -11.46 -2.60 -8.38
CA TYR A 120 -10.66 -3.81 -8.38
C TYR A 120 -10.26 -4.19 -9.80
N PHE A 121 -8.98 -4.53 -9.96
CA PHE A 121 -8.51 -5.14 -11.20
C PHE A 121 -8.97 -6.62 -11.26
N PRO A 122 -9.39 -7.10 -12.45
CA PRO A 122 -9.60 -8.51 -12.67
C PRO A 122 -8.31 -9.33 -12.42
N PRO A 123 -8.43 -10.65 -12.15
CA PRO A 123 -7.28 -11.53 -12.00
C PRO A 123 -6.33 -11.38 -13.19
N TYR A 124 -5.02 -11.38 -12.91
CA TYR A 124 -3.95 -11.21 -13.91
C TYR A 124 -3.88 -9.83 -14.60
N HIS A 125 -4.64 -8.84 -14.12
CA HIS A 125 -4.65 -7.48 -14.66
C HIS A 125 -4.02 -6.45 -13.71
N SER A 126 -3.45 -6.88 -12.58
CA SER A 126 -2.76 -5.98 -11.62
C SER A 126 -1.61 -5.19 -12.25
N LYS A 127 -1.00 -5.68 -13.35
CA LYS A 127 0.02 -4.95 -14.14
C LYS A 127 -0.42 -3.57 -14.64
N TYR A 128 -1.73 -3.30 -14.70
CA TYR A 128 -2.27 -2.01 -15.08
C TYR A 128 -2.45 -1.05 -13.90
N ASN A 129 -2.25 -1.52 -12.66
CA ASN A 129 -2.18 -0.67 -11.48
C ASN A 129 -0.91 0.20 -11.56
N PRO A 130 -1.00 1.53 -11.57
CA PRO A 130 0.16 2.41 -11.73
C PRO A 130 1.26 2.17 -10.69
N ILE A 131 0.88 1.72 -9.49
CA ILE A 131 1.83 1.42 -8.42
C ILE A 131 2.80 0.28 -8.78
N GLU A 132 2.40 -0.68 -9.62
CA GLU A 132 3.28 -1.76 -10.09
C GLU A 132 4.50 -1.23 -10.84
N ARG A 133 4.32 -0.13 -11.59
CA ARG A 133 5.42 0.54 -12.29
C ARG A 133 6.36 1.24 -11.32
N CYS A 134 5.82 1.82 -10.25
CA CYS A 134 6.60 2.40 -9.17
C CYS A 134 7.46 1.32 -8.50
N TRP A 135 6.90 0.13 -8.28
CA TRP A 135 7.61 -1.01 -7.74
C TRP A 135 8.72 -1.54 -8.63
N GLY A 136 8.53 -1.57 -9.95
CA GLY A 136 9.58 -1.94 -10.90
C GLY A 136 10.75 -0.96 -10.89
N ILE A 137 10.48 0.34 -10.75
CA ILE A 137 11.52 1.37 -10.66
C ILE A 137 12.25 1.31 -9.32
N LEU A 138 11.53 1.17 -8.21
CA LEU A 138 12.14 1.01 -6.89
C LEU A 138 13.09 -0.19 -6.86
N GLU A 139 12.66 -1.31 -7.41
CA GLU A 139 13.46 -2.52 -7.51
C GLU A 139 14.75 -2.28 -8.30
N ARG A 140 14.65 -1.71 -9.50
CA ARG A 140 15.85 -1.35 -10.29
C ARG A 140 16.76 -0.36 -9.56
N HIS A 141 16.20 0.58 -8.81
CA HIS A 141 16.94 1.63 -8.11
C HIS A 141 17.85 1.09 -7.01
N TRP A 142 17.42 0.09 -6.25
CA TRP A 142 18.18 -0.41 -5.10
C TRP A 142 18.79 -1.80 -5.29
N ASN A 143 18.57 -2.49 -6.42
CA ASN A 143 19.02 -3.88 -6.59
C ASN A 143 20.55 -4.03 -6.56
N GLY A 144 21.28 -2.98 -6.91
CA GLY A 144 22.75 -2.92 -6.80
C GLY A 144 23.27 -2.60 -5.40
N THR A 145 22.39 -2.43 -4.42
CA THR A 145 22.72 -1.91 -3.10
C THR A 145 22.52 -2.95 -2.00
N LEU A 146 23.45 -2.97 -1.05
CA LEU A 146 23.29 -3.71 0.20
C LEU A 146 22.42 -2.91 1.19
N LEU A 147 21.22 -3.41 1.45
CA LEU A 147 20.28 -2.82 2.42
C LEU A 147 20.63 -3.27 3.84
N ARG A 148 21.80 -2.85 4.35
CA ARG A 148 22.38 -3.34 5.61
C ARG A 148 21.52 -3.05 6.85
N LYS A 149 20.79 -1.92 6.83
CA LYS A 149 19.94 -1.46 7.93
C LYS A 149 18.68 -0.80 7.37
N ALA A 150 17.62 -0.72 8.17
CA ALA A 150 16.37 -0.05 7.80
C ALA A 150 16.61 1.40 7.32
N GLN A 151 17.50 2.14 7.97
CA GLN A 151 17.82 3.52 7.58
C GLN A 151 18.43 3.60 6.17
N THR A 152 19.28 2.63 5.80
CA THR A 152 19.86 2.56 4.45
C THR A 152 18.76 2.31 3.41
N MET A 153 17.86 1.36 3.65
CA MET A 153 16.71 1.11 2.79
C MET A 153 15.85 2.37 2.60
N LEU A 154 15.49 3.04 3.69
CA LEU A 154 14.69 4.26 3.64
C LEU A 154 15.40 5.39 2.89
N ALA A 155 16.71 5.56 3.11
CA ALA A 155 17.51 6.57 2.42
C ALA A 155 17.55 6.31 0.90
N TRP A 156 17.69 5.06 0.48
CA TRP A 156 17.67 4.69 -0.94
C TRP A 156 16.31 4.93 -1.59
N VAL A 157 15.22 4.58 -0.91
CA VAL A 157 13.87 4.84 -1.44
C VAL A 157 13.67 6.35 -1.61
N LYS A 158 14.13 7.18 -0.67
CA LYS A 158 14.01 8.65 -0.76
C LYS A 158 14.73 9.25 -1.96
N THR A 159 15.80 8.63 -2.46
CA THR A 159 16.55 9.14 -3.62
C THR A 159 16.02 8.67 -4.95
N MET A 160 15.09 7.70 -4.97
CA MET A 160 14.43 7.31 -6.21
C MET A 160 13.57 8.47 -6.72
N THR A 161 13.26 8.45 -8.01
CA THR A 161 12.32 9.39 -8.61
C THR A 161 11.21 8.65 -9.33
N TRP A 162 10.00 9.22 -9.26
CA TRP A 162 8.85 8.82 -10.06
C TRP A 162 8.22 10.08 -10.64
N LYS A 163 8.08 10.14 -11.97
CA LYS A 163 7.67 11.35 -12.71
C LYS A 163 8.47 12.62 -12.31
N GLY A 164 9.76 12.46 -11.97
CA GLY A 164 10.63 13.56 -11.55
C GLY A 164 10.50 13.99 -10.08
N LEU A 165 9.60 13.38 -9.32
CA LEU A 165 9.39 13.65 -7.90
C LEU A 165 10.02 12.57 -7.02
N ASN A 166 10.55 12.97 -5.87
CA ASN A 166 10.98 12.02 -4.84
C ASN A 166 9.78 11.50 -4.05
N PRO A 167 9.78 10.23 -3.62
CA PRO A 167 8.69 9.70 -2.82
C PRO A 167 8.71 10.25 -1.40
N ILE A 168 7.54 10.32 -0.79
CA ILE A 168 7.38 10.56 0.64
C ILE A 168 7.47 9.20 1.34
N VAL A 169 8.55 9.02 2.11
CA VAL A 169 8.88 7.72 2.71
C VAL A 169 8.70 7.74 4.22
N LYS A 170 7.97 6.75 4.74
CA LYS A 170 7.74 6.55 6.18
C LYS A 170 8.09 5.13 6.64
N LEU A 171 8.35 4.99 7.95
CA LEU A 171 8.55 3.72 8.62
C LEU A 171 7.48 3.56 9.70
N SER A 172 6.70 2.48 9.62
CA SER A 172 5.73 2.12 10.65
C SER A 172 6.23 0.92 11.45
N LYS A 173 6.41 1.12 12.75
CA LYS A 173 6.75 0.06 13.72
C LYS A 173 5.53 -0.57 14.38
N LYS A 174 4.32 -0.23 13.91
CA LYS A 174 3.06 -0.75 14.45
C LYS A 174 2.98 -2.26 14.20
N VAL A 175 2.62 -3.00 15.24
CA VAL A 175 2.40 -4.45 15.15
C VAL A 175 0.92 -4.70 14.86
N TYR A 176 0.64 -5.46 13.81
CA TYR A 176 -0.72 -5.80 13.41
C TYR A 176 -1.03 -7.25 13.78
N GLN A 177 -2.23 -7.51 14.27
CA GLN A 177 -2.65 -8.88 14.57
C GLN A 177 -3.21 -9.57 13.32
N LYS A 178 -3.01 -10.88 13.20
CA LYS A 178 -3.62 -11.70 12.15
C LYS A 178 -4.95 -12.27 12.62
N GLY A 179 -5.78 -12.69 11.66
CA GLY A 179 -7.01 -13.44 11.96
C GLY A 179 -8.18 -12.58 12.45
N ILE A 180 -8.04 -11.25 12.46
CA ILE A 180 -9.16 -10.35 12.73
C ILE A 180 -10.20 -10.51 11.61
N SER A 181 -11.42 -10.83 12.01
CA SER A 181 -12.56 -10.97 11.11
C SER A 181 -13.84 -10.61 11.84
N LEU A 182 -14.78 -10.01 11.11
CA LEU A 182 -16.06 -9.60 11.66
C LEU A 182 -17.05 -10.75 11.66
N THR A 183 -17.96 -10.73 12.62
CA THR A 183 -19.14 -11.59 12.63
C THR A 183 -20.09 -11.22 11.48
N LYS A 184 -21.02 -12.13 11.15
CA LYS A 184 -22.06 -11.85 10.14
C LYS A 184 -22.96 -10.69 10.55
N LYS A 185 -23.16 -10.47 11.86
CA LYS A 185 -24.03 -9.39 12.38
C LYS A 185 -23.38 -8.03 12.15
N GLU A 186 -22.10 -7.88 12.49
CA GLU A 186 -21.37 -6.62 12.29
C GLU A 186 -21.25 -6.30 10.80
N MET A 187 -21.01 -7.30 9.94
CA MET A 187 -20.96 -7.08 8.50
C MET A 187 -22.26 -6.58 7.90
N LYS A 188 -23.44 -6.93 8.46
CA LYS A 188 -24.71 -6.39 7.96
C LYS A 188 -24.81 -4.88 8.10
N GLU A 189 -24.19 -4.31 9.12
CA GLU A 189 -24.13 -2.85 9.27
C GLU A 189 -23.18 -2.25 8.25
N ILE A 190 -21.99 -2.84 8.06
CA ILE A 190 -21.01 -2.40 7.06
C ILE A 190 -21.58 -2.44 5.64
N GLU A 191 -22.30 -3.51 5.26
CA GLU A 191 -22.89 -3.65 3.92
C GLU A 191 -23.92 -2.55 3.58
N LYS A 192 -24.53 -1.88 4.58
CA LYS A 192 -25.43 -0.74 4.30
C LYS A 192 -24.72 0.45 3.68
N HIS A 193 -23.41 0.57 3.89
CA HIS A 193 -22.57 1.63 3.33
C HIS A 193 -22.03 1.27 1.93
N LEU A 194 -22.18 0.02 1.50
CA LEU A 194 -21.57 -0.50 0.28
C LEU A 194 -22.59 -0.53 -0.87
N GLU A 195 -22.38 0.33 -1.86
CA GLU A 195 -23.09 0.35 -3.13
C GLU A 195 -22.27 -0.37 -4.19
N ARG A 196 -22.65 -1.61 -4.51
CA ARG A 196 -22.01 -2.38 -5.58
C ARG A 196 -22.58 -1.98 -6.93
N ASN A 197 -21.72 -1.76 -7.92
CA ASN A 197 -22.15 -1.44 -9.27
C ASN A 197 -23.03 -2.58 -9.86
N PRO A 198 -24.19 -2.30 -10.47
CA PRO A 198 -25.06 -3.34 -11.02
C PRO A 198 -24.42 -4.18 -12.14
N HIS A 199 -23.55 -3.57 -12.94
CA HIS A 199 -22.87 -4.25 -14.05
C HIS A 199 -21.55 -4.91 -13.60
N LEU A 200 -20.89 -4.35 -12.59
CA LEU A 200 -19.57 -4.79 -12.12
C LEU A 200 -19.52 -4.94 -10.59
N PRO A 201 -20.40 -5.76 -9.97
CA PRO A 201 -20.58 -5.76 -8.51
C PRO A 201 -19.38 -6.30 -7.72
N LYS A 202 -18.48 -7.02 -8.41
CA LYS A 202 -17.21 -7.49 -7.84
C LYS A 202 -16.07 -6.49 -8.00
N TRP A 203 -16.18 -5.60 -8.98
CA TRP A 203 -15.05 -4.77 -9.43
C TRP A 203 -15.19 -3.30 -9.08
N ASP A 204 -16.41 -2.84 -8.81
CA ASP A 204 -16.70 -1.45 -8.49
C ASP A 204 -17.65 -1.39 -7.29
N ILE A 205 -17.10 -0.89 -6.18
CA ILE A 205 -17.81 -0.74 -4.91
C ILE A 205 -17.66 0.72 -4.48
N LEU A 206 -18.78 1.43 -4.43
CA LEU A 206 -18.86 2.75 -3.84
C LEU A 206 -19.19 2.61 -2.35
N ILE A 207 -18.38 3.25 -1.50
CA ILE A 207 -18.59 3.31 -0.07
C ILE A 207 -19.06 4.71 0.28
N ARG A 208 -20.24 4.81 0.90
CA ARG A 208 -20.77 6.09 1.38
C ARG A 208 -20.53 6.28 2.87
N PRO A 209 -20.10 7.49 3.29
CA PRO A 209 -20.05 7.82 4.70
C PRO A 209 -21.46 7.86 5.30
N SER A 210 -21.53 7.64 6.61
CA SER A 210 -22.70 7.83 7.47
C SER A 210 -23.02 9.31 7.67
#